data_AF-A0A9N9RFP9-F1
#
_entry.id   AF-A0A9N9RFP9-F1
#
_cell.length_a   1.000
_cell.length_b   1.000
_cell.length_c   1.000
_cell.angle_alpha   90.00
_cell.angle_beta   90.00
_cell.angle_gamma   90.00
#
_symmetry.space_group_name_H-M   'P 1'
#
loop_
_entity.id
_entity.type
_entity.pdbx_description
1 polymer ?
#
loop_
_entity_poly.entity_id
_entity_poly.type
_entity_poly.pdbx_seq_one_letter_code
_entity_poly.pdbx_strand_id
1 'polypeptide(L)'
;MQIYVNYWKCLWRWTTSQNLSSEDLQAVLGKKEVQEALFQGLLSYKPNSPGTFSQLESKYPDQVKLLNTVQTLQNYIDVDSFQIWDLIKHYLCSISYGNITNALKNIAFLDTRPTFILPNVWKFYYCERLFLLRLLQYIIENKNNANHKYHKEFSHIYNTSGANLMSSLVGQFEKVTTSTPPPRKIHNDFGNETIRQEWAEYNLREQLALLQLIILLIDEENIPVEHFQTLFKAFRRCNFGKNQSYHELLEERHRDMCMKIVYLETCLFIVVSDKQYLTNPSSWIEVTEKFVEPELTKLQLGAEHTPMLLSWMVLSLESKDHAVLFESKYQHYGSTALRMHVFEFLHEMVKSPVLSDQSKCSKIIRETIFKLLNAVCDRFDGDGTVSRQPGIYPLCAELISSQDLADEFWNLHQKNEHYGIVSLWNTALEYFPYNFNMLSVLAAGLSQAGKSSVRNLIGELKNLPVYTEIYNPNSVPLMSSESDVAIIGREYSPIPSYTVEVGSRATVMERREGTMIHFHTPCSYWTVFNHEIEKALDRNQHHHLNDTLQRVYEGTELLTGNI
;
A
#
# COMPACT_ATOMS: atom_id res chain seq x y z
N MET A 1 27.01 5.12 -28.91
CA MET A 1 25.76 5.83 -28.51
C MET A 1 26.14 7.20 -27.97
N GLN A 2 25.57 8.31 -28.44
CA GLN A 2 25.87 9.62 -27.84
C GLN A 2 25.18 9.67 -26.46
N ILE A 3 25.96 9.71 -25.38
CA ILE A 3 25.45 9.48 -24.03
C ILE A 3 24.81 10.77 -23.50
N TYR A 4 23.52 10.70 -23.19
CA TYR A 4 22.71 11.86 -22.78
C TYR A 4 22.67 11.95 -21.25
N VAL A 5 23.36 12.95 -20.71
CA VAL A 5 23.34 13.25 -19.28
C VAL A 5 21.99 13.91 -18.93
N ASN A 6 21.31 13.42 -17.90
CA ASN A 6 20.06 13.99 -17.38
C ASN A 6 18.87 14.04 -18.36
N TYR A 7 18.80 13.13 -19.35
CA TYR A 7 17.60 12.89 -20.16
C TYR A 7 16.81 11.68 -19.62
N TRP A 8 16.14 11.87 -18.49
CA TRP A 8 15.58 10.82 -17.64
C TRP A 8 14.52 9.97 -18.33
N LYS A 9 13.63 10.55 -19.14
CA LYS A 9 12.65 9.75 -19.90
C LYS A 9 13.32 8.78 -20.88
N CYS A 10 14.43 9.19 -21.48
CA CYS A 10 15.20 8.35 -22.40
C CYS A 10 15.91 7.23 -21.63
N LEU A 11 16.60 7.59 -20.54
CA LEU A 11 17.27 6.65 -19.65
C LEU A 11 16.30 5.60 -19.09
N TRP A 12 15.13 6.05 -18.64
CA TRP A 12 14.03 5.19 -18.19
C TRP A 12 13.64 4.16 -19.26
N ARG A 13 13.34 4.63 -20.48
CA ARG A 13 12.91 3.77 -21.59
C ARG A 13 13.97 2.74 -21.96
N TRP A 14 15.23 3.17 -22.08
CA TRP A 14 16.32 2.27 -22.43
C TRP A 14 16.55 1.21 -21.36
N THR A 15 16.57 1.63 -20.09
CA THR A 15 16.80 0.73 -18.95
C THR A 15 15.67 -0.28 -18.80
N THR A 16 14.41 0.16 -18.85
CA THR A 16 13.25 -0.73 -18.65
C THR A 16 12.92 -1.61 -19.83
N SER A 17 13.32 -1.21 -21.05
CA SER A 17 13.15 -2.06 -22.24
C SER A 17 14.00 -3.32 -22.21
N GLN A 18 15.02 -3.37 -21.36
CA GLN A 18 16.00 -4.47 -21.27
C GLN A 18 16.69 -4.81 -22.61
N ASN A 19 16.72 -3.86 -23.55
CA ASN A 19 17.32 -4.04 -24.88
C ASN A 19 18.82 -3.73 -24.93
N LEU A 20 19.35 -2.95 -23.98
CA LEU A 20 20.78 -2.61 -23.92
C LEU A 20 21.63 -3.82 -23.54
N SER A 21 22.88 -3.88 -24.03
CA SER A 21 23.88 -4.75 -23.44
C SER A 21 24.30 -4.24 -22.04
N SER A 22 24.91 -5.08 -21.21
CA SER A 22 25.47 -4.63 -19.92
C SER A 22 26.51 -3.51 -20.10
N GLU A 23 27.33 -3.60 -21.15
CA GLU A 23 28.33 -2.57 -21.49
C GLU A 23 27.65 -1.25 -21.87
N ASP A 24 26.60 -1.29 -22.68
CA ASP A 24 25.84 -0.09 -23.06
C ASP A 24 25.11 0.53 -21.87
N LEU A 25 24.55 -0.30 -20.99
CA LEU A 25 23.91 0.18 -19.77
C LEU A 25 24.93 0.87 -18.86
N GLN A 26 26.13 0.29 -18.70
CA GLN A 26 27.21 0.89 -17.93
C GLN A 26 27.73 2.17 -18.59
N ALA A 27 27.78 2.25 -19.92
CA ALA A 27 28.14 3.48 -20.62
C ALA A 27 27.14 4.61 -20.37
N VAL A 28 25.87 4.28 -20.09
CA VAL A 28 24.78 5.23 -19.90
C VAL A 28 24.55 5.58 -18.43
N LEU A 29 24.35 4.59 -17.55
CA LEU A 29 24.09 4.75 -16.12
C LEU A 29 25.34 4.66 -15.25
N GLY A 30 26.46 4.15 -15.77
CA GLY A 30 27.73 4.01 -15.04
C GLY A 30 28.51 5.31 -14.93
N LYS A 31 28.09 6.38 -15.63
CA LYS A 31 28.75 7.69 -15.54
C LYS A 31 28.51 8.33 -14.18
N LYS A 32 29.59 8.83 -13.59
CA LYS A 32 29.57 9.48 -12.28
C LYS A 32 28.53 10.60 -12.21
N GLU A 33 28.42 11.45 -13.23
CA GLU A 33 27.49 12.58 -13.23
C GLU A 33 26.02 12.11 -13.26
N VAL A 34 25.73 11.00 -13.96
CA VAL A 34 24.39 10.42 -14.03
C VAL A 34 24.02 9.77 -12.70
N GLN A 35 24.95 9.03 -12.10
CA GLN A 35 24.75 8.42 -10.78
C GLN A 35 24.54 9.48 -9.70
N GLU A 36 25.39 10.50 -9.64
CA GLU A 36 25.25 11.60 -8.69
C GLU A 36 23.88 12.30 -8.84
N ALA A 37 23.48 12.61 -10.08
CA ALA A 37 22.19 13.25 -10.33
C ALA A 37 21.00 12.33 -9.98
N LEU A 38 21.10 11.02 -10.25
CA LEU A 38 20.06 10.05 -9.93
C LEU A 38 19.84 9.93 -8.41
N PHE A 39 20.92 9.85 -7.61
CA PHE A 39 20.84 9.71 -6.15
C PHE A 39 20.61 11.04 -5.42
N GLN A 40 20.92 12.17 -6.05
CA GLN A 40 20.43 13.49 -5.62
C GLN A 40 18.92 13.67 -5.89
N GLY A 41 18.31 12.82 -6.71
CA GLY A 41 16.90 12.91 -7.02
C GLY A 41 16.53 14.24 -7.67
N LEU A 42 15.45 14.84 -7.20
CA LEU A 42 14.96 16.16 -7.59
C LEU A 42 15.93 17.30 -7.25
N LEU A 43 16.89 17.10 -6.34
CA LEU A 43 17.92 18.10 -5.99
C LEU A 43 19.02 18.20 -7.07
N SER A 44 19.05 17.28 -8.03
CA SER A 44 19.95 17.37 -9.19
C SER A 44 19.64 18.57 -10.10
N TYR A 45 18.41 19.10 -10.04
CA TYR A 45 18.04 20.38 -10.63
C TYR A 45 18.47 21.51 -9.69
N LYS A 46 19.63 22.10 -9.99
CA LYS A 46 20.25 23.14 -9.18
C LYS A 46 19.46 24.44 -9.28
N PRO A 47 19.36 25.22 -8.19
CA PRO A 47 18.67 26.50 -8.21
C PRO A 47 19.35 27.49 -9.15
N ASN A 48 18.60 28.50 -9.60
CA ASN A 48 19.14 29.55 -10.45
C ASN A 48 20.25 30.32 -9.73
N SER A 49 21.36 30.60 -10.42
CA SER A 49 22.49 31.34 -9.86
C SER A 49 22.84 32.58 -10.70
N PRO A 50 23.21 33.71 -10.05
CA PRO A 50 23.51 34.96 -10.74
C PRO A 50 24.63 34.80 -11.78
N GLY A 51 24.44 35.35 -12.97
CA GLY A 51 25.44 35.37 -14.04
C GLY A 51 25.48 34.12 -14.94
N THR A 52 24.81 33.02 -14.59
CA THR A 52 24.74 31.83 -15.45
C THR A 52 24.01 32.08 -16.76
N PHE A 53 22.97 32.92 -16.75
CA PHE A 53 22.24 33.30 -17.96
C PHE A 53 23.14 34.08 -18.93
N SER A 54 23.92 35.04 -18.45
CA SER A 54 24.85 35.82 -19.30
C SER A 54 25.95 34.93 -19.90
N GLN A 55 26.42 33.92 -19.17
CA GLN A 55 27.33 32.91 -19.70
C GLN A 55 26.68 32.04 -20.78
N LEU A 56 25.42 31.64 -20.58
CA LEU A 56 24.65 30.88 -21.57
C LEU A 56 24.41 31.70 -22.85
N GLU A 57 24.03 32.96 -22.72
CA GLU A 57 23.83 33.91 -23.82
C GLU A 57 25.12 34.08 -24.63
N SER A 58 26.26 34.25 -23.95
CA SER A 58 27.57 34.33 -24.60
C SER A 58 27.95 33.06 -25.36
N LYS A 59 27.48 31.89 -24.90
CA LYS A 59 27.76 30.59 -25.53
C LYS A 59 26.89 30.31 -26.75
N TYR A 60 25.67 30.85 -26.80
CA TYR A 60 24.70 30.61 -27.87
C TYR A 60 24.06 31.92 -28.39
N PRO A 61 24.86 32.92 -28.83
CA PRO A 61 24.36 34.25 -29.14
C PRO A 61 23.30 34.26 -30.26
N ASP A 62 23.37 33.29 -31.18
CA ASP A 62 22.47 33.21 -32.33
C ASP A 62 21.08 32.62 -31.99
N GLN A 63 20.87 32.14 -30.76
CA GLN A 63 19.65 31.41 -30.36
C GLN A 63 18.66 32.25 -29.55
N VAL A 64 18.51 33.53 -29.91
CA VAL A 64 17.74 34.55 -29.17
C VAL A 64 16.34 34.07 -28.74
N LYS A 65 15.58 33.39 -29.64
CA LYS A 65 14.22 32.91 -29.31
C LYS A 65 14.22 31.88 -28.18
N LEU A 66 15.17 30.94 -28.19
CA LEU A 66 15.28 29.91 -27.16
C LEU A 66 15.89 30.48 -25.87
N LEU A 67 16.82 31.42 -25.96
CA LEU A 67 17.35 32.14 -24.80
C LEU A 67 16.24 32.93 -24.07
N ASN A 68 15.34 33.60 -24.80
CA ASN A 68 14.17 34.26 -24.22
C ASN A 68 13.22 33.24 -23.53
N THR A 69 13.13 32.03 -24.07
CA THR A 69 12.36 30.94 -23.46
C THR A 69 13.00 30.51 -22.14
N VAL A 70 14.32 30.34 -22.10
CA VAL A 70 15.07 30.06 -20.86
C VAL A 70 14.79 31.13 -19.80
N GLN A 71 14.98 32.40 -20.17
CA GLN A 71 14.79 33.53 -19.26
C GLN A 71 13.35 33.58 -18.70
N THR A 72 12.35 33.29 -19.55
CA THR A 72 10.95 33.27 -19.13
C THR A 72 10.68 32.11 -18.18
N LEU A 73 11.20 30.91 -18.46
CA LEU A 73 11.05 29.74 -17.59
C LEU A 73 11.71 29.95 -16.22
N GLN A 74 12.84 30.65 -16.14
CA GLN A 74 13.50 30.96 -14.86
C GLN A 74 12.65 31.78 -13.89
N ASN A 75 11.62 32.48 -14.37
CA ASN A 75 10.66 33.17 -13.51
C ASN A 75 9.66 32.21 -12.82
N TYR A 76 9.54 30.98 -13.32
CA TYR A 76 8.52 30.01 -12.92
C TYR A 76 9.08 28.70 -12.37
N ILE A 77 10.34 28.38 -12.69
CA ILE A 77 11.08 27.24 -12.14
C ILE A 77 12.43 27.72 -11.62
N ASP A 78 12.75 27.38 -10.37
CA ASP A 78 14.04 27.68 -9.76
C ASP A 78 15.10 26.65 -10.21
N VAL A 79 15.52 26.79 -11.47
CA VAL A 79 16.47 25.89 -12.13
C VAL A 79 17.55 26.70 -12.86
N ASP A 80 18.79 26.20 -12.79
CA ASP A 80 19.95 26.76 -13.48
C ASP A 80 19.73 26.95 -15.00
N SER A 81 20.26 28.05 -15.54
CA SER A 81 20.10 28.45 -16.94
C SER A 81 20.55 27.36 -17.92
N PHE A 82 21.68 26.69 -17.65
CA PHE A 82 22.19 25.63 -18.51
C PHE A 82 21.34 24.36 -18.42
N GLN A 83 20.78 24.05 -17.26
CA GLN A 83 19.87 22.91 -17.11
C GLN A 83 18.53 23.15 -17.82
N ILE A 84 17.99 24.37 -17.79
CA ILE A 84 16.81 24.72 -18.60
C ILE A 84 17.13 24.63 -20.10
N TRP A 85 18.32 25.09 -20.51
CA TRP A 85 18.77 24.93 -21.89
C TRP A 85 18.85 23.45 -22.32
N ASP A 86 19.38 22.59 -21.45
CA ASP A 86 19.43 21.14 -21.68
C ASP A 86 18.03 20.53 -21.76
N LEU A 87 17.11 20.92 -20.89
CA LEU A 87 15.70 20.51 -20.95
C LEU A 87 15.04 20.90 -22.28
N ILE A 88 15.27 22.11 -22.78
CA ILE A 88 14.77 22.53 -24.09
C ILE A 88 15.32 21.62 -25.19
N LYS A 89 16.63 21.33 -25.19
CA LYS A 89 17.24 20.42 -26.18
C LYS A 89 16.64 19.02 -26.09
N HIS A 90 16.43 18.49 -24.89
CA HIS A 90 15.83 17.17 -24.66
C HIS A 90 14.37 17.14 -25.15
N TYR A 91 13.60 18.19 -24.85
CA TYR A 91 12.23 18.33 -25.35
C TYR A 91 12.20 18.38 -26.88
N LEU A 92 13.01 19.23 -27.50
CA LEU A 92 13.10 19.34 -28.96
C LEU A 92 13.52 18.01 -29.60
N CYS A 93 14.46 17.28 -28.99
CA CYS A 93 14.80 15.93 -29.43
C CYS A 93 13.63 14.95 -29.30
N SER A 94 12.80 15.08 -28.26
CA SER A 94 11.66 14.19 -28.04
C SER A 94 10.55 14.36 -29.09
N ILE A 95 10.45 15.55 -29.70
CA ILE A 95 9.44 15.87 -30.71
C ILE A 95 9.97 15.90 -32.15
N SER A 96 11.30 15.87 -32.33
CA SER A 96 11.93 15.76 -33.64
C SER A 96 12.32 14.31 -33.91
N TYR A 97 12.17 13.85 -35.16
CA TYR A 97 12.56 12.50 -35.58
C TYR A 97 14.10 12.30 -35.64
N GLY A 98 14.89 13.03 -34.84
CA GLY A 98 16.35 13.09 -34.89
C GLY A 98 17.05 12.91 -33.53
N ASN A 99 18.38 13.00 -33.52
CA ASN A 99 19.20 13.01 -32.30
C ASN A 99 19.36 14.45 -31.75
N ILE A 100 19.78 14.61 -30.47
CA ILE A 100 19.96 15.94 -29.83
C ILE A 100 20.86 16.89 -30.64
N THR A 101 21.87 16.36 -31.33
CA THR A 101 22.80 17.13 -32.17
C THR A 101 22.09 17.75 -33.39
N ASN A 102 21.05 17.09 -33.90
CA ASN A 102 20.21 17.57 -35.00
C ASN A 102 18.93 18.28 -34.51
N ALA A 103 18.54 18.12 -33.24
CA ALA A 103 17.33 18.74 -32.68
C ALA A 103 17.37 20.27 -32.81
N LEU A 104 18.53 20.90 -32.56
CA LEU A 104 18.72 22.34 -32.75
C LEU A 104 18.75 22.74 -34.24
N LYS A 105 19.20 21.86 -35.14
CA LYS A 105 19.23 22.13 -36.59
C LYS A 105 17.84 22.08 -37.22
N ASN A 106 16.95 21.27 -36.65
CA ASN A 106 15.59 21.08 -37.14
C ASN A 106 14.58 22.08 -36.56
N ILE A 107 15.04 23.05 -35.75
CA ILE A 107 14.19 24.10 -35.12
C ILE A 107 13.29 24.80 -36.14
N ALA A 108 13.78 25.05 -37.35
CA ALA A 108 13.01 25.74 -38.39
C ALA A 108 11.71 25.01 -38.78
N PHE A 109 11.63 23.71 -38.53
CA PHE A 109 10.45 22.87 -38.82
C PHE A 109 9.57 22.61 -37.59
N LEU A 110 9.93 23.15 -36.43
CA LEU A 110 9.23 22.97 -35.17
C LEU A 110 8.49 24.24 -34.78
N ASP A 111 7.36 24.09 -34.08
CA ASP A 111 6.65 25.23 -33.51
C ASP A 111 7.43 25.77 -32.31
N THR A 112 8.15 26.88 -32.51
CA THR A 112 8.94 27.54 -31.47
C THR A 112 8.27 28.82 -30.97
N ARG A 113 6.97 28.99 -31.19
CA ARG A 113 6.23 30.13 -30.62
C ARG A 113 6.29 30.05 -29.09
N PRO A 114 6.51 31.16 -28.36
CA PRO A 114 6.55 31.15 -26.90
C PRO A 114 5.32 30.47 -26.26
N THR A 115 4.12 30.76 -26.77
CA THR A 115 2.85 30.16 -26.32
C THR A 115 2.76 28.64 -26.52
N PHE A 116 3.61 28.06 -27.38
CA PHE A 116 3.70 26.63 -27.57
C PHE A 116 4.86 26.02 -26.77
N ILE A 117 6.05 26.61 -26.87
CA ILE A 117 7.26 26.01 -26.30
C ILE A 117 7.32 26.13 -24.77
N LEU A 118 6.86 27.25 -24.20
CA LEU A 118 6.88 27.48 -22.74
C LEU A 118 6.09 26.43 -21.97
N PRO A 119 4.76 26.25 -22.21
CA PRO A 119 3.98 25.26 -21.47
C PRO A 119 4.48 23.83 -21.70
N ASN A 120 4.95 23.50 -22.92
CA ASN A 120 5.40 22.16 -23.22
C ASN A 120 6.75 21.81 -22.58
N VAL A 121 7.73 22.72 -22.59
CA VAL A 121 9.02 22.50 -21.90
C VAL A 121 8.81 22.47 -20.39
N TRP A 122 7.94 23.32 -19.85
CA TRP A 122 7.59 23.30 -18.44
C TRP A 122 6.94 21.97 -18.02
N LYS A 123 5.99 21.44 -18.81
CA LYS A 123 5.41 20.11 -18.59
C LYS A 123 6.46 19.01 -18.70
N PHE A 124 7.33 19.12 -19.70
CA PHE A 124 8.41 18.18 -19.92
C PHE A 124 9.38 18.14 -18.74
N TYR A 125 9.69 19.28 -18.12
CA TYR A 125 10.49 19.35 -16.89
C TYR A 125 9.90 18.53 -15.74
N TYR A 126 8.61 18.68 -15.44
CA TYR A 126 7.96 17.86 -14.39
C TYR A 126 7.86 16.38 -14.77
N CYS A 127 7.68 16.07 -16.05
CA CYS A 127 7.77 14.69 -16.53
C CYS A 127 9.17 14.10 -16.32
N GLU A 128 10.23 14.83 -16.65
CA GLU A 128 11.61 14.39 -16.46
C GLU A 128 11.93 14.12 -14.98
N ARG A 129 11.44 14.97 -14.07
CA ARG A 129 11.51 14.76 -12.62
C ARG A 129 10.86 13.45 -12.18
N LEU A 130 9.65 13.17 -12.67
CA LEU A 130 8.96 11.91 -12.39
C LEU A 130 9.68 10.70 -12.98
N PHE A 131 10.22 10.80 -14.21
CA PHE A 131 11.01 9.73 -14.82
C PHE A 131 12.31 9.46 -14.08
N LEU A 132 12.94 10.48 -13.48
CA LEU A 132 14.09 10.33 -12.60
C LEU A 132 13.72 9.46 -11.39
N LEU A 133 12.69 9.86 -10.63
CA LEU A 133 12.25 9.12 -9.45
C LEU A 133 11.84 7.68 -9.80
N ARG A 134 11.15 7.50 -10.92
CA ARG A 134 10.74 6.18 -11.41
C ARG A 134 11.93 5.30 -11.76
N LEU A 135 12.96 5.85 -12.42
CA LEU A 135 14.20 5.14 -12.74
C LEU A 135 14.94 4.70 -11.47
N LEU A 136 15.04 5.60 -10.49
CA LEU A 136 15.62 5.28 -9.20
C LEU A 136 14.85 4.12 -8.52
N GLN A 137 13.52 4.19 -8.51
CA GLN A 137 12.66 3.14 -7.96
C GLN A 137 12.92 1.79 -8.62
N TYR A 138 12.91 1.74 -9.95
CA TYR A 138 13.14 0.51 -10.70
C TYR A 138 14.51 -0.12 -10.45
N ILE A 139 15.55 0.71 -10.27
CA ILE A 139 16.89 0.24 -9.90
C ILE A 139 16.86 -0.39 -8.51
N ILE A 140 16.25 0.28 -7.52
CA ILE A 140 16.16 -0.21 -6.14
C ILE A 140 15.38 -1.52 -6.07
N GLU A 141 14.22 -1.60 -6.73
CA GLU A 141 13.37 -2.79 -6.73
C GLU A 141 14.04 -4.02 -7.36
N ASN A 142 14.88 -3.82 -8.38
CA ASN A 142 15.45 -4.92 -9.15
C ASN A 142 16.92 -5.24 -8.81
N LYS A 143 17.59 -4.45 -7.96
CA LYS A 143 19.01 -4.66 -7.61
C LYS A 143 19.28 -6.03 -6.99
N ASN A 144 18.30 -6.58 -6.27
CA ASN A 144 18.42 -7.87 -5.59
C ASN A 144 17.68 -9.00 -6.33
N ASN A 145 17.05 -8.72 -7.49
CA ASN A 145 16.28 -9.70 -8.24
C ASN A 145 17.18 -10.49 -9.20
N ALA A 146 17.58 -11.70 -8.81
CA ALA A 146 18.46 -12.56 -9.62
C ALA A 146 17.89 -12.91 -11.01
N ASN A 147 16.57 -12.82 -11.21
CA ASN A 147 15.92 -13.05 -12.51
C ASN A 147 15.95 -11.80 -13.41
N HIS A 148 16.34 -10.64 -12.88
CA HIS A 148 16.37 -9.40 -13.63
C HIS A 148 17.71 -9.23 -14.37
N LYS A 149 17.66 -8.93 -15.68
CA LYS A 149 18.85 -8.86 -16.56
C LYS A 149 19.98 -8.00 -16.00
N TYR A 150 19.65 -6.85 -15.41
CA TYR A 150 20.62 -5.84 -14.97
C TYR A 150 20.86 -5.81 -13.45
N HIS A 151 20.48 -6.87 -12.74
CA HIS A 151 20.50 -6.84 -11.27
C HIS A 151 21.89 -6.51 -10.71
N LYS A 152 22.97 -7.03 -11.31
CA LYS A 152 24.36 -6.80 -10.86
C LYS A 152 24.78 -5.35 -11.04
N GLU A 153 24.46 -4.76 -12.18
CA GLU A 153 24.75 -3.36 -12.49
C GLU A 153 23.98 -2.45 -11.54
N PHE A 154 22.72 -2.77 -11.27
CA PHE A 154 21.90 -2.04 -10.30
C PHE A 154 22.45 -2.15 -8.87
N SER A 155 22.87 -3.34 -8.42
CA SER A 155 23.51 -3.49 -7.11
C SER A 155 24.78 -2.65 -7.03
N HIS A 156 25.60 -2.66 -8.07
CA HIS A 156 26.84 -1.90 -8.11
C HIS A 156 26.60 -0.38 -8.04
N ILE A 157 25.63 0.12 -8.82
CA ILE A 157 25.23 1.54 -8.81
C ILE A 157 24.72 1.95 -7.42
N TYR A 158 23.84 1.13 -6.83
CA TYR A 158 23.29 1.39 -5.50
C TYR A 158 24.38 1.44 -4.42
N ASN A 159 25.27 0.45 -4.39
CA ASN A 159 26.32 0.37 -3.37
C ASN A 159 27.35 1.50 -3.48
N THR A 160 27.55 2.07 -4.69
CA THR A 160 28.53 3.13 -4.92
C THR A 160 27.99 4.53 -4.60
N SER A 161 26.68 4.76 -4.76
CA SER A 161 26.07 6.09 -4.66
C SER A 161 24.93 6.21 -3.64
N GLY A 162 24.52 5.10 -3.01
CA GLY A 162 23.32 5.02 -2.15
C GLY A 162 23.46 5.56 -0.73
N ALA A 163 24.67 5.81 -0.24
CA ALA A 163 24.93 6.04 1.19
C ALA A 163 24.15 7.20 1.84
N ASN A 164 23.69 8.19 1.07
CA ASN A 164 22.92 9.35 1.57
C ASN A 164 21.50 9.43 0.98
N LEU A 165 21.01 8.34 0.38
CA LEU A 165 19.78 8.38 -0.39
C LEU A 165 18.55 8.65 0.50
N MET A 166 18.45 8.02 1.67
CA MET A 166 17.36 8.28 2.63
C MET A 166 17.27 9.78 2.98
N SER A 167 18.40 10.38 3.36
CA SER A 167 18.47 11.81 3.70
C SER A 167 18.05 12.71 2.53
N SER A 168 18.54 12.37 1.32
CA SER A 168 18.18 13.05 0.08
C SER A 168 16.67 13.00 -0.19
N LEU A 169 16.04 11.82 -0.07
CA LEU A 169 14.61 11.66 -0.34
C LEU A 169 13.72 12.34 0.70
N VAL A 170 14.08 12.29 1.98
CA VAL A 170 13.36 12.97 3.06
C VAL A 170 13.39 14.49 2.84
N GLY A 171 14.56 15.05 2.53
CA GLY A 171 14.68 16.48 2.22
C GLY A 171 13.90 16.88 0.96
N GLN A 172 13.86 16.03 -0.06
CA GLN A 172 13.05 16.24 -1.25
C GLN A 172 11.55 16.24 -0.92
N PHE A 173 11.08 15.29 -0.11
CA PHE A 173 9.68 15.22 0.31
C PHE A 173 9.25 16.46 1.09
N GLU A 174 10.09 16.92 2.02
CA GLU A 174 9.84 18.17 2.74
C GLU A 174 9.76 19.37 1.78
N LYS A 175 10.67 19.46 0.80
CA LYS A 175 10.67 20.53 -0.20
C LYS A 175 9.42 20.49 -1.08
N VAL A 176 8.99 19.32 -1.54
CA VAL A 176 7.80 19.17 -2.39
C VAL A 176 6.54 19.56 -1.63
N THR A 177 6.37 19.10 -0.38
CA THR A 177 5.19 19.42 0.46
C THR A 177 5.11 20.89 0.87
N THR A 178 6.23 21.62 0.88
CA THR A 178 6.28 23.06 1.19
C THR A 178 6.32 23.97 -0.04
N SER A 179 6.37 23.39 -1.25
CA SER A 179 6.48 24.17 -2.47
C SER A 179 5.22 25.01 -2.70
N THR A 180 5.42 26.26 -3.15
CA THR A 180 4.32 27.17 -3.46
C THR A 180 3.94 27.07 -4.94
N PRO A 181 2.64 27.26 -5.28
CA PRO A 181 2.21 27.22 -6.66
C PRO A 181 2.81 28.38 -7.47
N PRO A 182 3.04 28.21 -8.78
CA PRO A 182 3.57 29.27 -9.61
C PRO A 182 2.65 30.52 -9.59
N PRO A 183 3.21 31.74 -9.71
CA PRO A 183 2.43 32.98 -9.70
C PRO A 183 1.37 33.01 -10.82
N ARG A 184 0.22 33.66 -10.59
CA ARG A 184 -0.88 33.77 -11.57
C ARG A 184 -0.46 34.32 -12.94
N LYS A 185 0.62 35.12 -13.00
CA LYS A 185 1.19 35.64 -14.25
C LYS A 185 1.49 34.54 -15.27
N ILE A 186 1.82 33.33 -14.80
CA ILE A 186 2.13 32.17 -15.67
C ILE A 186 1.01 31.86 -16.66
N HIS A 187 -0.25 32.14 -16.33
CA HIS A 187 -1.40 31.89 -17.23
C HIS A 187 -1.26 32.70 -18.53
N ASN A 188 -0.87 33.97 -18.42
CA ASN A 188 -0.75 34.87 -19.56
C ASN A 188 0.50 34.55 -20.38
N ASP A 189 1.63 34.31 -19.70
CA ASP A 189 2.90 34.01 -20.36
C ASP A 189 2.83 32.67 -21.13
N PHE A 190 2.06 31.70 -20.62
CA PHE A 190 1.92 30.38 -21.24
C PHE A 190 0.68 30.28 -22.14
N GLY A 191 -0.26 31.21 -22.06
CA GLY A 191 -1.56 31.10 -22.73
C GLY A 191 -2.37 29.89 -22.26
N ASN A 192 -2.24 29.49 -20.98
CA ASN A 192 -2.89 28.31 -20.41
C ASN A 192 -3.43 28.61 -19.01
N GLU A 193 -4.76 28.58 -18.86
CA GLU A 193 -5.45 28.86 -17.60
C GLU A 193 -5.40 27.70 -16.59
N THR A 194 -5.11 26.47 -17.04
CA THR A 194 -5.08 25.27 -16.17
C THR A 194 -3.68 24.92 -15.65
N ILE A 195 -2.65 25.68 -16.04
CA ILE A 195 -1.24 25.34 -15.76
C ILE A 195 -0.93 25.28 -14.27
N ARG A 196 -1.62 26.05 -13.42
CA ARG A 196 -1.44 26.01 -11.95
C ARG A 196 -2.07 24.76 -11.34
N GLN A 197 -3.18 24.26 -11.89
CA GLN A 197 -3.78 22.99 -11.50
C GLN A 197 -2.91 21.82 -11.98
N GLU A 198 -2.36 21.90 -13.19
CA GLU A 198 -1.38 20.91 -13.68
C GLU A 198 -0.13 20.86 -12.78
N TRP A 199 0.33 22.00 -12.26
CA TRP A 199 1.41 22.03 -11.25
C TRP A 199 1.03 21.27 -9.98
N ALA A 200 -0.17 21.49 -9.45
CA ALA A 200 -0.65 20.80 -8.26
C ALA A 200 -0.67 19.28 -8.50
N GLU A 201 -1.14 18.83 -9.67
CA GLU A 201 -1.10 17.43 -10.07
C GLU A 201 0.32 16.85 -10.12
N TYR A 202 1.31 17.58 -10.69
CA TYR A 202 2.70 17.13 -10.67
C TYR A 202 3.27 17.08 -9.25
N ASN A 203 2.94 18.06 -8.40
CA ASN A 203 3.38 18.06 -7.00
C ASN A 203 2.86 16.83 -6.24
N LEU A 204 1.56 16.50 -6.37
CA LEU A 204 0.97 15.30 -5.78
C LEU A 204 1.66 14.02 -6.28
N ARG A 205 1.95 13.93 -7.58
CA ARG A 205 2.65 12.77 -8.17
C ARG A 205 4.08 12.63 -7.65
N GLU A 206 4.79 13.74 -7.43
CA GLU A 206 6.12 13.72 -6.82
C GLU A 206 6.07 13.27 -5.35
N GLN A 207 5.08 13.73 -4.58
CA GLN A 207 4.87 13.24 -3.20
C GLN A 207 4.66 11.72 -3.18
N LEU A 208 3.78 11.20 -4.03
CA LEU A 208 3.51 9.76 -4.13
C LEU A 208 4.78 8.95 -4.46
N ALA A 209 5.54 9.38 -5.48
CA ALA A 209 6.76 8.69 -5.89
C ALA A 209 7.84 8.70 -4.80
N LEU A 210 7.99 9.83 -4.08
CA LEU A 210 8.93 9.94 -2.97
C LEU A 210 8.54 9.06 -1.78
N LEU A 211 7.26 9.02 -1.41
CA LEU A 211 6.77 8.15 -0.33
C LEU A 211 7.02 6.67 -0.66
N GLN A 212 6.75 6.22 -1.89
CA GLN A 212 7.02 4.85 -2.32
C GLN A 212 8.52 4.52 -2.25
N LEU A 213 9.39 5.43 -2.71
CA LEU A 213 10.84 5.27 -2.62
C LEU A 213 11.33 5.17 -1.17
N ILE A 214 10.80 5.99 -0.27
CA ILE A 214 11.18 5.95 1.15
C ILE A 214 10.76 4.63 1.78
N ILE A 215 9.56 4.12 1.51
CA ILE A 215 9.09 2.81 1.99
C ILE A 215 10.00 1.68 1.48
N LEU A 216 10.40 1.73 0.21
CA LEU A 216 11.35 0.77 -0.35
C LEU A 216 12.72 0.80 0.33
N LEU A 217 13.18 1.98 0.79
CA LEU A 217 14.46 2.07 1.51
C LEU A 217 14.36 1.59 2.95
N ILE A 218 13.22 1.76 3.63
CA ILE A 218 13.04 1.23 4.99
C ILE A 218 13.19 -0.29 5.02
N ASP A 219 12.80 -0.98 3.93
CA ASP A 219 13.02 -2.42 3.74
C ASP A 219 14.50 -2.81 3.53
N GLU A 220 15.33 -1.87 3.10
CA GLU A 220 16.76 -2.11 2.85
C GLU A 220 17.65 -1.64 4.01
N GLU A 221 17.24 -0.60 4.74
CA GLU A 221 17.97 0.00 5.86
C GLU A 221 17.03 0.62 6.89
N ASN A 222 17.41 0.54 8.18
CA ASN A 222 16.62 1.12 9.27
C ASN A 222 16.59 2.65 9.15
N ILE A 223 15.40 3.24 9.26
CA ILE A 223 15.24 4.70 9.21
C ILE A 223 15.83 5.36 10.48
N PRO A 224 16.70 6.38 10.34
CA PRO A 224 17.15 7.15 11.50
C PRO A 224 16.02 7.98 12.12
N VAL A 225 16.07 8.17 13.44
CA VAL A 225 15.02 8.87 14.20
C VAL A 225 14.79 10.30 13.68
N GLU A 226 15.85 11.02 13.35
CA GLU A 226 15.79 12.38 12.81
C GLU A 226 15.05 12.45 11.46
N HIS A 227 15.21 11.43 10.63
CA HIS A 227 14.52 11.32 9.34
C HIS A 227 13.04 11.02 9.57
N PHE A 228 12.72 10.08 10.46
CA PHE A 228 11.32 9.81 10.83
C PHE A 228 10.64 11.04 11.45
N GLN A 229 11.31 11.76 12.35
CA GLN A 229 10.77 12.97 12.94
C GLN A 229 10.50 14.07 11.89
N THR A 230 11.38 14.19 10.89
CA THR A 230 11.21 15.14 9.78
C THR A 230 10.00 14.78 8.92
N LEU A 231 9.85 13.50 8.54
CA LEU A 231 8.69 13.00 7.80
C LEU A 231 7.41 13.20 8.59
N PHE A 232 7.39 12.83 9.87
CA PHE A 232 6.21 12.93 10.71
C PHE A 232 5.74 14.39 10.88
N LYS A 233 6.68 15.34 11.01
CA LYS A 233 6.36 16.78 10.99
C LYS A 233 5.76 17.22 9.64
N ALA A 234 6.26 16.70 8.53
CA ALA A 234 5.73 16.99 7.20
C ALA A 234 4.30 16.45 7.04
N PHE A 235 4.03 15.20 7.45
CA PHE A 235 2.68 14.61 7.43
C PHE A 235 1.71 15.45 8.25
N ARG A 236 2.11 15.86 9.46
CA ARG A 236 1.31 16.74 10.32
C ARG A 236 0.97 18.07 9.67
N ARG A 237 1.94 18.71 9.00
CA ARG A 237 1.72 19.98 8.29
C ARG A 237 0.68 19.86 7.19
N CYS A 238 0.61 18.71 6.51
CA CYS A 238 -0.35 18.44 5.44
C CYS A 238 -1.61 17.70 5.92
N ASN A 239 -1.82 17.58 7.24
CA ASN A 239 -2.90 16.79 7.86
C ASN A 239 -3.00 15.36 7.29
N PHE A 240 -1.85 14.69 7.22
CA PHE A 240 -1.65 13.38 6.61
C PHE A 240 -2.19 13.29 5.16
N GLY A 241 -1.75 14.20 4.30
CA GLY A 241 -2.21 14.28 2.90
C GLY A 241 -3.57 14.94 2.67
N LYS A 242 -4.41 15.14 3.70
CA LYS A 242 -5.77 15.71 3.55
C LYS A 242 -5.77 17.18 3.14
N ASN A 243 -4.84 17.96 3.67
CA ASN A 243 -4.81 19.41 3.50
C ASN A 243 -3.49 19.83 2.85
N GLN A 244 -3.54 19.98 1.52
CA GLN A 244 -2.43 20.58 0.77
C GLN A 244 -2.46 22.10 0.95
N SER A 245 -1.29 22.73 1.02
CA SER A 245 -1.16 24.19 1.17
C SER A 245 -1.80 24.98 0.01
N TYR A 246 -1.96 24.32 -1.13
CA TYR A 246 -2.53 24.83 -2.38
C TYR A 246 -3.92 24.24 -2.69
N HIS A 247 -4.69 23.88 -1.66
CA HIS A 247 -6.03 23.28 -1.77
C HIS A 247 -6.99 24.05 -2.71
N GLU A 248 -6.82 25.37 -2.87
CA GLU A 248 -7.65 26.16 -3.79
C GLU A 248 -7.44 25.80 -5.27
N LEU A 249 -6.37 25.08 -5.61
CA LEU A 249 -6.09 24.57 -6.96
C LEU A 249 -6.59 23.13 -7.17
N LEU A 250 -7.09 22.49 -6.12
CA LEU A 250 -7.52 21.09 -6.16
C LEU A 250 -9.00 20.99 -6.55
N GLU A 251 -9.23 20.34 -7.68
CA GLU A 251 -10.54 19.91 -8.18
C GLU A 251 -10.85 18.46 -7.80
N GLU A 252 -12.09 18.01 -7.99
CA GLU A 252 -12.53 16.62 -7.67
C GLU A 252 -11.63 15.54 -8.29
N ARG A 253 -11.10 15.78 -9.49
CA ARG A 253 -10.16 14.86 -10.16
C ARG A 253 -8.87 14.58 -9.37
N HIS A 254 -8.50 15.42 -8.40
CA HIS A 254 -7.31 15.25 -7.57
C HIS A 254 -7.59 14.48 -6.28
N ARG A 255 -8.86 14.27 -5.92
CA ARG A 255 -9.26 13.64 -4.65
C ARG A 255 -8.66 12.25 -4.48
N ASP A 256 -8.64 11.45 -5.54
CA ASP A 256 -8.03 10.12 -5.56
C ASP A 256 -6.52 10.17 -5.26
N MET A 257 -5.78 11.12 -5.85
CA MET A 257 -4.35 11.29 -5.56
C MET A 257 -4.10 11.75 -4.12
N CYS A 258 -4.91 12.67 -3.58
CA CYS A 258 -4.81 13.08 -2.18
C CYS A 258 -5.06 11.88 -1.25
N MET A 259 -6.06 11.04 -1.54
CA MET A 259 -6.31 9.83 -0.75
C MET A 259 -5.16 8.82 -0.84
N LYS A 260 -4.52 8.67 -1.99
CA LYS A 260 -3.32 7.83 -2.12
C LYS A 260 -2.16 8.34 -1.28
N ILE A 261 -2.01 9.67 -1.13
CA ILE A 261 -1.01 10.26 -0.22
C ILE A 261 -1.38 9.94 1.23
N VAL A 262 -2.64 10.12 1.63
CA VAL A 262 -3.14 9.75 2.97
C VAL A 262 -2.78 8.30 3.29
N TYR A 263 -3.06 7.38 2.36
CA TYR A 263 -2.74 5.97 2.51
C TYR A 263 -1.23 5.72 2.65
N LEU A 264 -0.40 6.29 1.78
CA LEU A 264 1.05 6.06 1.84
C LEU A 264 1.72 6.69 3.07
N GLU A 265 1.30 7.87 3.53
CA GLU A 265 1.82 8.47 4.76
C GLU A 265 1.43 7.64 5.99
N THR A 266 0.19 7.12 6.01
CA THR A 266 -0.28 6.19 7.05
C THR A 266 0.51 4.88 7.01
N CYS A 267 0.70 4.29 5.82
CA CYS A 267 1.47 3.07 5.64
C CYS A 267 2.93 3.24 6.06
N LEU A 268 3.55 4.37 5.71
CA LEU A 268 4.93 4.65 6.12
C LEU A 268 5.05 4.66 7.64
N PHE A 269 4.10 5.28 8.36
CA PHE A 269 4.09 5.23 9.82
C PHE A 269 3.99 3.80 10.35
N ILE A 270 3.08 2.97 9.79
CA ILE A 270 2.91 1.56 10.21
C ILE A 270 4.20 0.77 9.93
N VAL A 271 4.80 0.93 8.76
CA VAL A 271 6.07 0.28 8.37
C VAL A 271 7.19 0.66 9.32
N VAL A 272 7.40 1.95 9.59
CA VAL A 272 8.43 2.40 10.54
C VAL A 272 8.17 1.91 11.97
N SER A 273 6.90 1.65 12.31
CA SER A 273 6.51 1.14 13.63
C SER A 273 6.55 -0.40 13.72
N ASP A 274 6.88 -1.11 12.65
CA ASP A 274 7.02 -2.56 12.69
C ASP A 274 8.39 -2.95 13.24
N LYS A 275 8.39 -3.84 14.24
CA LYS A 275 9.60 -4.29 14.94
C LYS A 275 10.66 -4.89 14.03
N GLN A 276 10.30 -5.43 12.86
CA GLN A 276 11.26 -6.02 11.94
C GLN A 276 12.26 -5.01 11.38
N TYR A 277 11.87 -3.73 11.29
CA TYR A 277 12.72 -2.64 10.78
C TYR A 277 13.39 -1.85 11.92
N LEU A 278 13.26 -2.31 13.17
CA LEU A 278 13.80 -1.64 14.34
C LEU A 278 14.94 -2.49 14.93
N THR A 279 16.11 -1.88 15.09
CA THR A 279 17.23 -2.54 15.79
C THR A 279 16.86 -2.88 17.25
N ASN A 280 16.13 -1.98 17.91
CA ASN A 280 15.66 -2.15 19.28
C ASN A 280 14.33 -1.40 19.48
N PRO A 281 13.18 -2.11 19.57
CA PRO A 281 11.88 -1.49 19.78
C PRO A 281 11.78 -0.61 21.03
N SER A 282 12.31 -1.06 22.18
CA SER A 282 12.26 -0.28 23.43
C SER A 282 12.94 1.06 23.31
N SER A 283 14.19 1.07 22.81
CA SER A 283 14.95 2.30 22.62
C SER A 283 14.30 3.23 21.58
N TRP A 284 13.72 2.66 20.52
CA TRP A 284 13.00 3.43 19.51
C TRP A 284 11.82 4.18 20.14
N ILE A 285 11.00 3.49 20.95
CA ILE A 285 9.82 4.07 21.59
C ILE A 285 10.24 5.19 22.56
N GLU A 286 11.23 4.97 23.43
CA GLU A 286 11.70 5.99 24.40
C GLU A 286 12.14 7.30 23.74
N VAL A 287 12.78 7.20 22.56
CA VAL A 287 13.25 8.37 21.83
C VAL A 287 12.11 9.03 21.05
N THR A 288 11.19 8.25 20.49
CA THR A 288 10.15 8.75 19.59
C THR A 288 8.83 9.13 20.27
N GLU A 289 8.51 8.56 21.43
CA GLU A 289 7.25 8.82 22.16
C GLU A 289 7.02 10.31 22.42
N LYS A 290 8.10 11.07 22.66
CA LYS A 290 8.10 12.50 22.99
C LYS A 290 7.51 13.37 21.88
N PHE A 291 7.55 12.92 20.63
CA PHE A 291 6.98 13.63 19.50
C PHE A 291 5.86 12.86 18.80
N VAL A 292 5.77 11.53 18.96
CA VAL A 292 4.69 10.72 18.38
C VAL A 292 3.41 10.85 19.20
N GLU A 293 3.47 10.54 20.51
CA GLU A 293 2.27 10.43 21.35
C GLU A 293 1.49 11.75 21.53
N PRO A 294 2.15 12.92 21.69
CA PRO A 294 1.42 14.19 21.74
C PRO A 294 0.62 14.43 20.46
N GLU A 295 1.15 14.03 19.31
CA GLU A 295 0.48 14.22 18.04
C GLU A 295 -0.65 13.21 17.85
N LEU A 296 -0.44 11.93 18.20
CA LEU A 296 -1.49 10.89 18.18
C LEU A 296 -2.68 11.25 19.07
N THR A 297 -2.43 11.87 20.22
CA THR A 297 -3.48 12.28 21.18
C THR A 297 -4.21 13.54 20.72
N LYS A 298 -3.53 14.45 20.00
CA LYS A 298 -4.09 15.72 19.50
C LYS A 298 -4.75 15.60 18.12
N LEU A 299 -4.62 14.46 17.44
CA LEU A 299 -5.26 14.27 16.14
C LEU A 299 -6.75 14.54 16.27
N GLN A 300 -7.30 15.38 15.38
CA GLN A 300 -8.73 15.33 15.13
C GLN A 300 -8.98 13.95 14.53
N LEU A 301 -9.42 13.03 15.37
CA LEU A 301 -9.50 11.62 15.01
C LEU A 301 -10.43 11.45 13.80
N GLY A 302 -9.85 11.21 12.63
CA GLY A 302 -10.49 10.65 11.46
C GLY A 302 -10.08 9.19 11.29
N ALA A 303 -10.89 8.41 10.55
CA ALA A 303 -10.68 6.97 10.37
C ALA A 303 -9.27 6.65 9.86
N GLU A 304 -8.71 7.52 9.02
CA GLU A 304 -7.38 7.38 8.43
C GLU A 304 -6.21 7.36 9.42
N HIS A 305 -6.40 7.90 10.63
CA HIS A 305 -5.34 7.92 11.63
C HIS A 305 -5.34 6.69 12.53
N THR A 306 -6.43 5.92 12.49
CA THR A 306 -6.65 4.80 13.40
C THR A 306 -5.66 3.63 13.20
N PRO A 307 -5.14 3.35 12.00
CA PRO A 307 -4.08 2.36 11.84
C PRO A 307 -2.79 2.74 12.58
N MET A 308 -2.46 4.04 12.67
CA MET A 308 -1.29 4.52 13.40
C MET A 308 -1.44 4.30 14.90
N LEU A 309 -2.65 4.53 15.44
CA LEU A 309 -2.95 4.24 16.85
C LEU A 309 -2.81 2.74 17.16
N LEU A 310 -3.36 1.90 16.29
CA LEU A 310 -3.30 0.44 16.43
C LEU A 310 -1.84 -0.05 16.36
N SER A 311 -1.08 0.41 15.37
CA SER A 311 0.33 0.06 15.17
C SER A 311 1.20 0.52 16.34
N TRP A 312 1.02 1.76 16.83
CA TRP A 312 1.77 2.28 17.98
C TRP A 312 1.46 1.51 19.28
N MET A 313 0.19 1.14 19.50
CA MET A 313 -0.22 0.30 20.62
C MET A 313 0.44 -1.08 20.56
N VAL A 314 0.48 -1.71 19.38
CA VAL A 314 1.12 -3.03 19.23
C VAL A 314 2.63 -2.93 19.44
N LEU A 315 3.28 -1.90 18.90
CA LEU A 315 4.71 -1.66 19.10
C LEU A 315 5.05 -1.46 20.59
N SER A 316 4.20 -0.74 21.35
CA SER A 316 4.46 -0.51 22.78
C SER A 316 4.49 -1.80 23.62
N LEU A 317 3.80 -2.86 23.16
CA LEU A 317 3.81 -4.17 23.80
C LEU A 317 5.12 -4.95 23.60
N GLU A 318 5.95 -4.55 22.64
CA GLU A 318 7.27 -5.16 22.42
C GLU A 318 8.30 -4.67 23.45
N SER A 319 8.02 -3.57 24.17
CA SER A 319 8.88 -3.02 25.21
C SER A 319 8.36 -3.36 26.60
N LYS A 320 9.15 -4.04 27.43
CA LYS A 320 8.73 -4.45 28.79
C LYS A 320 8.25 -3.27 29.64
N ASP A 321 8.97 -2.16 29.58
CA ASP A 321 8.66 -0.97 30.38
C ASP A 321 7.40 -0.24 29.91
N HIS A 322 7.03 -0.39 28.63
CA HIS A 322 5.84 0.25 28.07
C HIS A 322 4.63 -0.70 28.10
N ALA A 323 4.87 -2.02 28.00
CA ALA A 323 3.85 -3.05 28.11
C ALA A 323 3.14 -3.01 29.48
N VAL A 324 3.86 -2.71 30.56
CA VAL A 324 3.24 -2.52 31.90
C VAL A 324 2.31 -1.31 31.98
N LEU A 325 2.42 -0.37 31.04
CA LEU A 325 1.54 0.80 30.92
C LEU A 325 0.35 0.54 29.97
N PHE A 326 0.14 -0.70 29.53
CA PHE A 326 -0.89 -1.00 28.54
C PHE A 326 -2.28 -0.52 28.98
N GLU A 327 -2.75 -0.94 30.16
CA GLU A 327 -4.09 -0.59 30.65
C GLU A 327 -4.25 0.91 30.93
N SER A 328 -3.19 1.57 31.42
CA SER A 328 -3.26 2.97 31.83
C SER A 328 -3.03 3.97 30.70
N LYS A 329 -2.29 3.57 29.65
CA LYS A 329 -1.81 4.48 28.59
C LYS A 329 -2.18 4.00 27.19
N TYR A 330 -1.98 2.73 26.85
CA TYR A 330 -2.03 2.27 25.45
C TYR A 330 -3.35 1.63 25.03
N GLN A 331 -4.13 1.08 25.96
CA GLN A 331 -5.40 0.40 25.66
C GLN A 331 -6.39 1.33 24.94
N HIS A 332 -6.39 2.62 25.27
CA HIS A 332 -7.31 3.58 24.65
C HIS A 332 -7.06 3.74 23.14
N TYR A 333 -5.83 3.51 22.65
CA TYR A 333 -5.51 3.57 21.22
C TYR A 333 -6.23 2.46 20.46
N GLY A 334 -6.17 1.22 20.96
CA GLY A 334 -6.92 0.09 20.40
C GLY A 334 -8.43 0.33 20.44
N SER A 335 -8.97 0.71 21.61
CA SER A 335 -10.40 1.01 21.76
C SER A 335 -10.88 2.11 20.82
N THR A 336 -10.06 3.14 20.60
CA THR A 336 -10.37 4.22 19.66
C THR A 336 -10.33 3.73 18.22
N ALA A 337 -9.33 2.95 17.84
CA ALA A 337 -9.19 2.41 16.49
C ALA A 337 -10.37 1.50 16.12
N LEU A 338 -10.79 0.61 17.04
CA LEU A 338 -11.94 -0.26 16.83
C LEU A 338 -13.25 0.52 16.68
N ARG A 339 -13.50 1.52 17.55
CA ARG A 339 -14.69 2.39 17.47
C ARG A 339 -14.79 3.14 16.14
N MET A 340 -13.65 3.36 15.49
CA MET A 340 -13.56 4.08 14.22
C MET A 340 -13.40 3.15 13.01
N HIS A 341 -13.68 1.86 13.18
CA HIS A 341 -13.69 0.87 12.10
C HIS A 341 -12.35 0.76 11.36
N VAL A 342 -11.24 0.72 12.10
CA VAL A 342 -9.87 0.63 11.56
C VAL A 342 -9.69 -0.45 10.49
N PHE A 343 -10.34 -1.62 10.63
CA PHE A 343 -10.20 -2.70 9.66
C PHE A 343 -10.94 -2.45 8.35
N GLU A 344 -12.06 -1.72 8.36
CA GLU A 344 -12.72 -1.25 7.14
C GLU A 344 -11.84 -0.25 6.39
N PHE A 345 -11.24 0.70 7.12
CA PHE A 345 -10.30 1.65 6.52
C PHE A 345 -9.06 0.93 5.94
N LEU A 346 -8.47 0.00 6.69
CA LEU A 346 -7.34 -0.81 6.20
C LEU A 346 -7.73 -1.61 4.95
N HIS A 347 -8.94 -2.17 4.91
CA HIS A 347 -9.47 -2.90 3.75
C HIS A 347 -9.60 -2.00 2.52
N GLU A 348 -10.20 -0.82 2.66
CA GLU A 348 -10.27 0.17 1.57
C GLU A 348 -8.88 0.57 1.07
N MET A 349 -7.96 0.77 2.01
CA MET A 349 -6.58 1.15 1.74
C MET A 349 -5.85 0.09 0.92
N VAL A 350 -5.88 -1.19 1.33
CA VAL A 350 -5.18 -2.27 0.58
C VAL A 350 -5.78 -2.55 -0.79
N LYS A 351 -7.05 -2.21 -1.01
CA LYS A 351 -7.72 -2.30 -2.33
C LYS A 351 -7.39 -1.12 -3.24
N SER A 352 -6.88 -0.02 -2.70
CA SER A 352 -6.50 1.14 -3.49
C SER A 352 -5.46 0.76 -4.56
N PRO A 353 -5.53 1.31 -5.79
CA PRO A 353 -4.56 1.02 -6.85
C PRO A 353 -3.09 1.26 -6.50
N VAL A 354 -2.81 1.99 -5.41
CA VAL A 354 -1.44 2.22 -4.93
C VAL A 354 -0.89 1.03 -4.13
N LEU A 355 -1.75 0.13 -3.63
CA LEU A 355 -1.42 -1.05 -2.81
C LEU A 355 -1.97 -2.38 -3.35
N SER A 356 -2.82 -2.36 -4.38
CA SER A 356 -3.31 -3.59 -5.04
C SER A 356 -2.45 -4.03 -6.22
N ASP A 357 -1.40 -3.27 -6.55
CA ASP A 357 -0.41 -3.68 -7.54
C ASP A 357 0.58 -4.72 -6.98
N GLN A 358 1.38 -5.31 -7.87
CA GLN A 358 2.41 -6.29 -7.51
C GLN A 358 3.79 -5.65 -7.31
N SER A 359 3.85 -4.35 -7.01
CA SER A 359 5.11 -3.66 -6.75
C SER A 359 5.74 -4.14 -5.44
N LYS A 360 7.07 -4.00 -5.31
CA LYS A 360 7.76 -4.34 -4.06
C LYS A 360 7.25 -3.47 -2.90
N CYS A 361 6.93 -2.21 -3.15
CA CYS A 361 6.35 -1.29 -2.17
C CYS A 361 5.00 -1.80 -1.63
N SER A 362 4.09 -2.19 -2.53
CA SER A 362 2.81 -2.81 -2.17
C SER A 362 3.01 -4.06 -1.30
N LYS A 363 3.93 -4.95 -1.69
CA LYS A 363 4.25 -6.17 -0.92
C LYS A 363 4.73 -5.87 0.50
N ILE A 364 5.69 -4.95 0.66
CA ILE A 364 6.20 -4.52 1.98
C ILE A 364 5.05 -4.05 2.87
N ILE A 365 4.17 -3.21 2.33
CA ILE A 365 3.05 -2.64 3.08
C ILE A 365 2.03 -3.72 3.47
N ARG A 366 1.62 -4.57 2.52
CA ARG A 366 0.67 -5.67 2.77
C ARG A 366 1.21 -6.66 3.80
N GLU A 367 2.48 -7.03 3.70
CA GLU A 367 3.15 -7.89 4.68
C GLU A 367 3.19 -7.25 6.08
N THR A 368 3.49 -5.95 6.15
CA THR A 368 3.49 -5.21 7.42
C THR A 368 2.08 -5.18 8.03
N ILE A 369 1.03 -4.95 7.25
CA ILE A 369 -0.37 -4.98 7.72
C ILE A 369 -0.74 -6.40 8.18
N PHE A 370 -0.32 -7.43 7.45
CA PHE A 370 -0.53 -8.83 7.82
C PHE A 370 0.12 -9.16 9.18
N LYS A 371 1.36 -8.73 9.40
CA LYS A 371 2.08 -8.89 10.68
C LYS A 371 1.41 -8.11 11.81
N LEU A 372 0.92 -6.90 11.53
CA LEU A 372 0.12 -6.14 12.50
C LEU A 372 -1.14 -6.91 12.89
N LEU A 373 -1.86 -7.49 11.94
CA LEU A 373 -3.04 -8.30 12.24
C LEU A 373 -2.70 -9.58 13.02
N ASN A 374 -1.59 -10.25 12.70
CA ASN A 374 -1.12 -11.39 13.49
C ASN A 374 -0.90 -11.01 14.95
N ALA A 375 -0.18 -9.90 15.18
CA ALA A 375 0.08 -9.41 16.53
C ALA A 375 -1.21 -9.00 17.25
N VAL A 376 -2.17 -8.38 16.56
CA VAL A 376 -3.47 -8.03 17.15
C VAL A 376 -4.27 -9.28 17.51
N CYS A 377 -4.34 -10.27 16.62
CA CYS A 377 -5.09 -11.50 16.86
C CYS A 377 -4.49 -12.32 18.01
N ASP A 378 -3.17 -12.51 18.02
CA ASP A 378 -2.47 -13.25 19.08
C ASP A 378 -2.65 -12.65 20.48
N ARG A 379 -2.84 -11.33 20.56
CA ARG A 379 -2.94 -10.61 21.83
C ARG A 379 -4.38 -10.39 22.28
N PHE A 380 -5.31 -10.22 21.34
CA PHE A 380 -6.63 -9.66 21.63
C PHE A 380 -7.82 -10.45 21.08
N ASP A 381 -7.62 -11.54 20.33
CA ASP A 381 -8.74 -12.32 19.78
C ASP A 381 -9.08 -13.58 20.59
N GLY A 382 -8.48 -13.76 21.77
CA GLY A 382 -8.73 -14.94 22.62
C GLY A 382 -10.19 -15.11 23.05
N ASP A 383 -10.97 -14.03 23.08
CA ASP A 383 -12.41 -14.05 23.37
C ASP A 383 -13.27 -13.70 22.12
N GLY A 384 -12.67 -13.65 20.93
CA GLY A 384 -13.32 -13.22 19.70
C GLY A 384 -13.61 -11.72 19.63
N THR A 385 -12.91 -10.87 20.40
CA THR A 385 -13.10 -9.41 20.32
C THR A 385 -12.73 -8.86 18.94
N VAL A 386 -11.67 -9.36 18.32
CA VAL A 386 -11.17 -8.89 17.01
C VAL A 386 -12.04 -9.44 15.89
N SER A 387 -12.37 -10.74 15.95
CA SER A 387 -13.21 -11.41 14.95
C SER A 387 -14.62 -10.82 14.82
N ARG A 388 -15.11 -10.07 15.81
CA ARG A 388 -16.40 -9.38 15.77
C ARG A 388 -16.34 -7.97 15.19
N GLN A 389 -15.16 -7.46 14.85
CA GLN A 389 -14.99 -6.10 14.36
C GLN A 389 -15.34 -5.99 12.87
N PRO A 390 -16.08 -4.95 12.45
CA PRO A 390 -16.37 -4.71 11.04
C PRO A 390 -15.09 -4.61 10.20
N GLY A 391 -15.12 -5.17 8.98
CA GLY A 391 -14.02 -5.12 8.02
C GLY A 391 -12.89 -6.13 8.24
N ILE A 392 -12.83 -6.85 9.37
CA ILE A 392 -11.71 -7.78 9.65
C ILE A 392 -11.61 -8.95 8.67
N TYR A 393 -12.73 -9.61 8.34
CA TYR A 393 -12.72 -10.74 7.41
C TYR A 393 -12.41 -10.32 5.97
N PRO A 394 -13.04 -9.27 5.39
CA PRO A 394 -12.66 -8.77 4.08
C PRO A 394 -11.19 -8.32 3.99
N LEU A 395 -10.68 -7.63 5.01
CA LEU A 395 -9.26 -7.26 5.08
C LEU A 395 -8.36 -8.49 5.06
N CYS A 396 -8.65 -9.48 5.90
CA CYS A 396 -7.88 -10.71 5.99
C CYS A 396 -7.90 -11.46 4.65
N ALA A 397 -9.08 -11.63 4.04
CA ALA A 397 -9.26 -12.26 2.74
C ALA A 397 -8.47 -11.56 1.62
N GLU A 398 -8.49 -10.23 1.59
CA GLU A 398 -7.74 -9.43 0.62
C GLU A 398 -6.21 -9.57 0.81
N LEU A 399 -5.72 -9.70 2.04
CA LEU A 399 -4.30 -9.93 2.30
C LEU A 399 -3.87 -11.33 1.86
N ILE A 400 -4.60 -12.36 2.29
CA ILE A 400 -4.29 -13.78 1.98
C ILE A 400 -4.64 -14.19 0.55
N SER A 401 -5.12 -13.27 -0.30
CA SER A 401 -5.25 -13.51 -1.74
C SER A 401 -3.91 -13.49 -2.48
N SER A 402 -2.85 -13.01 -1.83
CA SER A 402 -1.48 -13.05 -2.36
C SER A 402 -0.78 -14.33 -1.96
N GLN A 403 -0.08 -14.97 -2.90
CA GLN A 403 0.61 -16.25 -2.67
C GLN A 403 1.55 -16.22 -1.47
N ASP A 404 2.41 -15.19 -1.37
CA ASP A 404 3.41 -15.06 -0.31
C ASP A 404 2.76 -15.06 1.10
N LEU A 405 1.64 -14.35 1.27
CA LEU A 405 0.93 -14.24 2.55
C LEU A 405 0.04 -15.45 2.85
N ALA A 406 -0.50 -16.10 1.82
CA ALA A 406 -1.23 -17.36 1.99
C ALA A 406 -0.30 -18.48 2.46
N ASP A 407 0.92 -18.55 1.92
CA ASP A 407 1.92 -19.52 2.36
C ASP A 407 2.29 -19.28 3.85
N GLU A 408 2.41 -18.02 4.28
CA GLU A 408 2.59 -17.68 5.71
C GLU A 408 1.36 -18.08 6.56
N PHE A 409 0.14 -17.82 6.08
CA PHE A 409 -1.09 -18.27 6.74
C PHE A 409 -1.09 -19.78 6.97
N TRP A 410 -0.78 -20.58 5.95
CA TRP A 410 -0.74 -22.05 6.08
C TRP A 410 0.38 -22.54 6.99
N ASN A 411 1.50 -21.81 7.09
CA ASN A 411 2.54 -22.11 8.07
C ASN A 411 2.07 -21.82 9.51
N LEU A 412 1.33 -20.72 9.71
CA LEU A 412 0.73 -20.41 11.01
C LEU A 412 -0.36 -21.42 11.39
N HIS A 413 -1.14 -21.90 10.42
CA HIS A 413 -2.20 -22.89 10.62
C HIS A 413 -1.68 -24.21 11.24
N GLN A 414 -0.40 -24.53 11.05
CA GLN A 414 0.23 -25.72 11.63
C GLN A 414 0.67 -25.54 13.10
N LYS A 415 0.55 -24.34 13.66
CA LYS A 415 0.98 -24.03 15.03
C LYS A 415 -0.17 -24.17 16.02
N ASN A 416 0.16 -24.55 17.26
CA ASN A 416 -0.80 -24.65 18.36
C ASN A 416 -0.97 -23.33 19.14
N GLU A 417 0.03 -22.46 19.10
CA GLU A 417 0.07 -21.16 19.79
C GLU A 417 0.67 -20.11 18.85
N HIS A 418 0.33 -18.84 19.08
CA HIS A 418 0.79 -17.71 18.27
C HIS A 418 0.55 -17.91 16.76
N TYR A 419 -0.70 -18.28 16.42
CA TYR A 419 -1.15 -18.56 15.07
C TYR A 419 -1.79 -17.33 14.39
N GLY A 420 -1.78 -16.16 15.04
CA GLY A 420 -2.13 -14.88 14.46
C GLY A 420 -3.53 -14.87 13.87
N ILE A 421 -3.64 -14.41 12.62
CA ILE A 421 -4.92 -14.31 11.91
C ILE A 421 -5.64 -15.65 11.70
N VAL A 422 -4.98 -16.79 11.92
CA VAL A 422 -5.65 -18.11 11.91
C VAL A 422 -6.72 -18.18 13.02
N SER A 423 -6.65 -17.34 14.07
CA SER A 423 -7.74 -17.21 15.04
C SER A 423 -9.07 -16.85 14.40
N LEU A 424 -9.04 -16.03 13.35
CA LEU A 424 -10.22 -15.63 12.58
C LEU A 424 -10.77 -16.81 11.78
N TRP A 425 -9.89 -17.64 11.21
CA TRP A 425 -10.28 -18.88 10.54
C TRP A 425 -10.91 -19.86 11.52
N ASN A 426 -10.29 -20.07 12.69
CA ASN A 426 -10.83 -20.94 13.73
C ASN A 426 -12.19 -20.45 14.23
N THR A 427 -12.34 -19.14 14.44
CA THR A 427 -13.64 -18.54 14.77
C THR A 427 -14.67 -18.77 13.67
N ALA A 428 -14.28 -18.60 12.40
CA ALA A 428 -15.16 -18.85 11.27
C ALA A 428 -15.62 -20.32 11.20
N LEU A 429 -14.73 -21.27 11.50
CA LEU A 429 -15.07 -22.70 11.61
C LEU A 429 -16.04 -22.96 12.76
N GLU A 430 -15.79 -22.38 13.94
CA GLU A 430 -16.68 -22.52 15.10
C GLU A 430 -18.09 -22.02 14.83
N TYR A 431 -18.25 -20.97 14.03
CA TYR A 431 -19.55 -20.40 13.71
C TYR A 431 -20.19 -21.00 12.46
N PHE A 432 -19.55 -21.93 11.75
CA PHE A 432 -20.10 -22.49 10.51
C PHE A 432 -21.12 -23.62 10.78
N PRO A 433 -22.27 -23.68 10.09
CA PRO A 433 -22.76 -22.76 9.04
C PRO A 433 -23.66 -21.62 9.53
N TYR A 434 -23.86 -21.48 10.85
CA TYR A 434 -24.65 -20.37 11.41
C TYR A 434 -24.21 -19.00 10.86
N ASN A 435 -22.91 -18.73 10.81
CA ASN A 435 -22.32 -17.62 10.07
C ASN A 435 -21.50 -18.11 8.87
N PHE A 436 -22.22 -18.47 7.82
CA PHE A 436 -21.66 -18.92 6.55
C PHE A 436 -20.65 -17.93 5.93
N ASN A 437 -20.89 -16.62 6.07
CA ASN A 437 -20.10 -15.60 5.38
C ASN A 437 -18.66 -15.51 5.90
N MET A 438 -18.43 -15.66 7.20
CA MET A 438 -17.08 -15.57 7.80
C MET A 438 -16.11 -16.56 7.15
N LEU A 439 -16.50 -17.83 7.04
CA LEU A 439 -15.66 -18.87 6.45
C LEU A 439 -15.53 -18.69 4.94
N SER A 440 -16.64 -18.34 4.27
CA SER A 440 -16.68 -18.20 2.81
C SER A 440 -15.78 -17.07 2.29
N VAL A 441 -15.77 -15.92 2.99
CA VAL A 441 -14.93 -14.78 2.64
C VAL A 441 -13.44 -15.12 2.76
N LEU A 442 -13.04 -15.76 3.87
CA LEU A 442 -11.63 -16.18 4.04
C LEU A 442 -11.22 -17.25 3.03
N ALA A 443 -12.10 -18.22 2.80
CA ALA A 443 -11.87 -19.28 1.82
C ALA A 443 -11.72 -18.70 0.41
N ALA A 444 -12.54 -17.70 0.04
CA ALA A 444 -12.42 -17.00 -1.24
C ALA A 444 -11.06 -16.32 -1.39
N GLY A 445 -10.57 -15.62 -0.35
CA GLY A 445 -9.21 -15.07 -0.34
C GLY A 445 -8.14 -16.14 -0.60
N LEU A 446 -8.15 -17.22 0.18
CA LEU A 446 -7.17 -18.32 0.04
C LEU A 446 -7.23 -19.00 -1.32
N SER A 447 -8.40 -19.06 -1.95
CA SER A 447 -8.59 -19.65 -3.28
C SER A 447 -7.93 -18.85 -4.41
N GLN A 448 -7.71 -17.55 -4.21
CA GLN A 448 -7.08 -16.65 -5.18
C GLN A 448 -5.55 -16.70 -5.13
N ALA A 449 -4.96 -17.17 -4.04
CA ALA A 449 -3.51 -17.13 -3.79
C ALA A 449 -2.67 -18.13 -4.59
N GLY A 450 -3.30 -19.06 -5.30
CA GLY A 450 -2.63 -20.00 -6.20
C GLY A 450 -2.80 -21.47 -5.82
N LYS A 451 -2.18 -22.35 -6.61
CA LYS A 451 -2.46 -23.80 -6.61
C LYS A 451 -2.11 -24.50 -5.30
N SER A 452 -1.07 -24.06 -4.59
CA SER A 452 -0.68 -24.62 -3.28
C SER A 452 -1.77 -24.35 -2.25
N SER A 453 -2.17 -23.09 -2.14
CA SER A 453 -3.22 -22.64 -1.21
C SER A 453 -4.56 -23.32 -1.48
N VAL A 454 -4.99 -23.38 -2.75
CA VAL A 454 -6.22 -24.09 -3.16
C VAL A 454 -6.22 -25.55 -2.72
N ARG A 455 -5.09 -26.26 -2.87
CA ARG A 455 -5.00 -27.67 -2.46
C ARG A 455 -5.21 -27.83 -0.95
N ASN A 456 -4.58 -26.98 -0.14
CA ASN A 456 -4.74 -26.99 1.31
C ASN A 456 -6.19 -26.67 1.69
N LEU A 457 -6.76 -25.63 1.09
CA LEU A 457 -8.14 -25.20 1.29
C LEU A 457 -9.15 -26.31 0.97
N ILE A 458 -9.00 -27.00 -0.15
CA ILE A 458 -9.88 -28.13 -0.51
C ILE A 458 -9.79 -29.25 0.53
N GLY A 459 -8.61 -29.48 1.11
CA GLY A 459 -8.41 -30.41 2.22
C GLY A 459 -9.27 -30.05 3.43
N GLU A 460 -9.22 -28.80 3.86
CA GLU A 460 -9.99 -28.27 4.99
C GLU A 460 -11.50 -28.29 4.73
N LEU A 461 -11.96 -27.76 3.59
CA LEU A 461 -13.39 -27.62 3.28
C LEU A 461 -14.14 -28.94 3.08
N LYS A 462 -13.41 -30.05 2.87
CA LYS A 462 -14.00 -31.39 2.77
C LYS A 462 -14.49 -31.92 4.11
N ASN A 463 -13.84 -31.55 5.21
CA ASN A 463 -14.05 -32.18 6.51
C ASN A 463 -13.96 -31.15 7.63
N LEU A 464 -14.97 -30.28 7.72
CA LEU A 464 -15.04 -29.26 8.75
C LEU A 464 -15.28 -29.91 10.12
N PRO A 465 -14.65 -29.40 11.19
CA PRO A 465 -14.64 -30.06 12.49
C PRO A 465 -15.97 -30.00 13.24
N VAL A 466 -16.77 -28.95 12.98
CA VAL A 466 -18.04 -28.73 13.66
C VAL A 466 -19.12 -28.24 12.70
N TYR A 467 -20.37 -28.53 13.05
CA TYR A 467 -21.56 -27.90 12.49
C TYR A 467 -22.27 -27.13 13.60
N THR A 468 -22.52 -25.85 13.40
CA THR A 468 -23.05 -24.94 14.42
C THR A 468 -24.41 -24.36 14.08
N GLU A 469 -25.33 -24.42 15.03
CA GLU A 469 -26.65 -23.79 14.95
C GLU A 469 -27.17 -23.34 16.33
N ILE A 470 -28.29 -22.61 16.35
CA ILE A 470 -28.99 -22.27 17.59
C ILE A 470 -29.60 -23.54 18.19
N TYR A 471 -29.27 -23.81 19.45
CA TYR A 471 -29.73 -25.00 20.14
C TYR A 471 -31.23 -24.94 20.39
N ASN A 472 -31.95 -25.95 19.89
CA ASN A 472 -33.37 -26.16 20.17
C ASN A 472 -33.56 -27.49 20.93
N PRO A 473 -33.81 -27.45 22.25
CA PRO A 473 -34.00 -28.65 23.06
C PRO A 473 -35.13 -29.57 22.59
N ASN A 474 -36.17 -29.01 21.93
CA ASN A 474 -37.28 -29.79 21.40
C ASN A 474 -36.89 -30.60 20.16
N SER A 475 -35.93 -30.07 19.38
CA SER A 475 -35.43 -30.68 18.14
C SER A 475 -34.26 -31.63 18.41
N VAL A 476 -33.45 -31.37 19.43
CA VAL A 476 -32.21 -32.11 19.69
C VAL A 476 -32.15 -32.52 21.17
N PRO A 477 -32.69 -33.68 21.56
CA PRO A 477 -32.56 -34.21 22.91
C PRO A 477 -31.14 -34.70 23.17
N LEU A 478 -30.62 -34.39 24.36
CA LEU A 478 -29.28 -34.77 24.82
C LEU A 478 -29.39 -35.83 25.92
N MET A 479 -28.61 -36.92 25.85
CA MET A 479 -28.71 -38.06 26.80
C MET A 479 -27.89 -37.85 28.07
N SER A 480 -26.75 -37.18 27.97
CA SER A 480 -25.84 -36.92 29.09
C SER A 480 -25.07 -35.64 28.83
N SER A 481 -24.81 -34.86 29.88
CA SER A 481 -23.91 -33.72 29.85
C SER A 481 -22.91 -33.93 30.99
N GLU A 482 -21.77 -34.54 30.67
CA GLU A 482 -20.63 -34.58 31.59
C GLU A 482 -19.56 -33.66 30.99
N SER A 483 -19.14 -32.65 31.74
CA SER A 483 -18.00 -31.77 31.39
C SER A 483 -18.09 -31.13 29.99
N ASP A 484 -19.09 -30.26 29.78
CA ASP A 484 -19.32 -29.44 28.57
C ASP A 484 -19.55 -30.21 27.25
N VAL A 485 -19.51 -31.54 27.29
CA VAL A 485 -19.73 -32.42 26.14
C VAL A 485 -21.06 -33.14 26.34
N ALA A 486 -22.00 -32.86 25.45
CA ALA A 486 -23.27 -33.53 25.37
C ALA A 486 -23.25 -34.68 24.37
N ILE A 487 -24.08 -35.70 24.61
CA ILE A 487 -24.28 -36.81 23.68
C ILE A 487 -25.67 -36.71 23.03
N ILE A 488 -25.70 -36.77 21.71
CA ILE A 488 -26.92 -36.70 20.91
C ILE A 488 -27.79 -37.95 21.15
N GLY A 489 -29.03 -37.75 21.59
CA GLY A 489 -29.95 -38.83 22.00
C GLY A 489 -30.87 -39.38 20.94
N ARG A 490 -31.00 -38.67 19.81
CA ARG A 490 -31.72 -39.17 18.64
C ARG A 490 -31.04 -38.66 17.38
N GLU A 491 -31.16 -39.42 16.30
CA GLU A 491 -30.72 -39.00 14.98
C GLU A 491 -31.36 -37.65 14.63
N TYR A 492 -30.52 -36.72 14.17
CA TYR A 492 -30.93 -35.37 13.84
C TYR A 492 -30.30 -34.96 12.52
N SER A 493 -31.10 -34.44 11.59
CA SER A 493 -30.60 -33.96 10.30
C SER A 493 -30.83 -32.45 10.20
N PRO A 494 -29.82 -31.61 10.50
CA PRO A 494 -29.95 -30.15 10.37
C PRO A 494 -30.34 -29.72 8.95
N ILE A 495 -29.81 -30.44 7.95
CA ILE A 495 -30.14 -30.29 6.52
C ILE A 495 -30.31 -31.68 5.90
N PRO A 496 -31.06 -31.84 4.79
CA PRO A 496 -31.39 -33.16 4.23
C PRO A 496 -30.18 -34.05 3.89
N SER A 497 -29.05 -33.45 3.52
CA SER A 497 -27.85 -34.15 3.07
C SER A 497 -26.78 -34.33 4.17
N TYR A 498 -27.13 -34.05 5.44
CA TYR A 498 -26.23 -34.15 6.58
C TYR A 498 -26.97 -34.62 7.82
N THR A 499 -26.54 -35.75 8.37
CA THR A 499 -27.19 -36.41 9.49
C THR A 499 -26.20 -36.60 10.64
N VAL A 500 -26.63 -36.21 11.83
CA VAL A 500 -25.93 -36.39 13.10
C VAL A 500 -26.51 -37.64 13.77
N GLU A 501 -25.68 -38.68 13.88
CA GLU A 501 -26.09 -39.98 14.40
C GLU A 501 -26.26 -39.96 15.92
N VAL A 502 -27.06 -40.89 16.44
CA VAL A 502 -27.18 -41.14 17.89
C VAL A 502 -25.81 -41.49 18.48
N GLY A 503 -25.47 -40.92 19.63
CA GLY A 503 -24.17 -41.13 20.26
C GLY A 503 -23.09 -40.14 19.82
N SER A 504 -23.37 -39.29 18.82
CA SER A 504 -22.46 -38.22 18.41
C SER A 504 -22.21 -37.23 19.54
N ARG A 505 -20.99 -36.66 19.57
CA ARG A 505 -20.62 -35.62 20.53
C ARG A 505 -21.10 -34.26 20.07
N ALA A 506 -21.58 -33.47 21.00
CA ALA A 506 -21.92 -32.07 20.81
C ALA A 506 -21.42 -31.23 21.99
N THR A 507 -21.27 -29.92 21.77
CA THR A 507 -20.98 -28.95 22.83
C THR A 507 -22.07 -27.90 22.80
N VAL A 508 -22.74 -27.68 23.94
CA VAL A 508 -23.73 -26.62 24.08
C VAL A 508 -23.07 -25.45 24.81
N MET A 509 -23.16 -24.26 24.25
CA MET A 509 -22.49 -23.08 24.78
C MET A 509 -23.38 -21.85 24.68
N GLU A 510 -23.23 -20.95 25.65
CA GLU A 510 -23.88 -19.65 25.62
C GLU A 510 -23.03 -18.66 24.81
N ARG A 511 -23.64 -18.08 23.77
CA ARG A 511 -23.05 -17.00 22.96
C ARG A 511 -23.97 -15.78 23.01
N ARG A 512 -23.51 -14.65 22.49
CA ARG A 512 -24.28 -13.39 22.50
C ARG A 512 -25.57 -13.51 21.70
N GLU A 513 -25.55 -14.33 20.66
CA GLU A 513 -26.66 -14.59 19.75
C GLU A 513 -27.71 -15.56 20.33
N GLY A 514 -27.34 -16.28 21.39
CA GLY A 514 -28.17 -17.28 22.07
C GLY A 514 -27.39 -18.54 22.41
N THR A 515 -28.08 -19.53 22.98
CA THR A 515 -27.53 -20.86 23.24
C THR A 515 -27.27 -21.56 21.90
N MET A 516 -26.00 -21.88 21.62
CA MET A 516 -25.56 -22.59 20.42
C MET A 516 -25.20 -24.03 20.73
N ILE A 517 -25.32 -24.88 19.71
CA ILE A 517 -24.83 -26.26 19.74
C ILE A 517 -23.80 -26.45 18.62
N HIS A 518 -22.62 -26.98 18.96
CA HIS A 518 -21.64 -27.48 18.01
C HIS A 518 -21.78 -28.99 17.93
N PHE A 519 -22.14 -29.53 16.77
CA PHE A 519 -22.05 -30.96 16.51
C PHE A 519 -20.65 -31.31 16.02
N HIS A 520 -19.97 -32.24 16.69
CA HIS A 520 -18.61 -32.69 16.31
C HIS A 520 -18.63 -33.78 15.23
N THR A 521 -19.79 -33.97 14.56
CA THR A 521 -19.87 -34.80 13.37
C THR A 521 -19.29 -33.99 12.21
N PRO A 522 -18.32 -34.51 11.45
CA PRO A 522 -17.72 -33.72 10.39
C PRO A 522 -18.71 -33.40 9.27
N CYS A 523 -18.67 -32.17 8.77
CA CYS A 523 -19.52 -31.70 7.68
C CYS A 523 -18.66 -31.14 6.54
N SER A 524 -19.10 -31.32 5.28
CA SER A 524 -18.43 -30.66 4.16
C SER A 524 -19.05 -29.30 3.91
N TYR A 525 -18.20 -28.29 3.68
CA TYR A 525 -18.63 -26.96 3.23
C TYR A 525 -19.56 -27.04 2.02
N TRP A 526 -19.23 -27.91 1.06
CA TRP A 526 -19.97 -28.08 -0.19
C TRP A 526 -21.38 -28.64 0.04
N THR A 527 -21.58 -29.47 1.06
CA THR A 527 -22.92 -29.98 1.42
C THR A 527 -23.82 -28.84 1.87
N VAL A 528 -23.30 -27.95 2.73
CA VAL A 528 -24.05 -26.77 3.19
C VAL A 528 -24.27 -25.80 2.04
N PHE A 529 -23.24 -25.51 1.24
CA PHE A 529 -23.37 -24.55 0.14
C PHE A 529 -24.38 -25.00 -0.91
N ASN A 530 -24.38 -26.29 -1.29
CA ASN A 530 -25.42 -26.83 -2.19
C ASN A 530 -26.81 -26.68 -1.61
N HIS A 531 -26.97 -26.89 -0.30
CA HIS A 531 -28.25 -26.68 0.38
C HIS A 531 -28.70 -25.20 0.33
N GLU A 532 -27.78 -24.25 0.53
CA GLU A 532 -28.10 -22.81 0.39
C GLU A 532 -28.51 -22.44 -1.05
N ILE A 533 -27.89 -23.04 -2.07
CA ILE A 533 -28.30 -22.88 -3.47
C ILE A 533 -29.72 -23.44 -3.69
N GLU A 534 -29.99 -24.66 -3.25
CA GLU A 534 -31.31 -25.30 -3.36
C GLU A 534 -32.38 -24.45 -2.68
N LYS A 535 -32.07 -23.92 -1.49
CA LYS A 535 -32.96 -23.03 -0.73
C LYS A 535 -33.23 -21.72 -1.48
N ALA A 536 -32.22 -21.11 -2.11
CA ALA A 536 -32.40 -19.91 -2.91
C ALA A 536 -33.26 -20.14 -4.16
N LEU A 537 -33.27 -21.37 -4.70
CA LEU A 537 -34.05 -21.76 -5.87
C LEU A 537 -35.50 -22.17 -5.52
N ASP A 538 -35.78 -22.53 -4.26
CA ASP A 538 -37.12 -22.91 -3.81
C ASP A 538 -38.05 -21.68 -3.71
N ARG A 539 -39.01 -21.62 -4.64
CA ARG A 539 -39.98 -20.52 -4.75
C ARG A 539 -40.92 -20.40 -3.55
N ASN A 540 -41.00 -21.40 -2.68
CA ASN A 540 -41.93 -21.42 -1.54
C ASN A 540 -41.33 -20.81 -0.25
N GLN A 541 -40.03 -20.52 -0.21
CA GLN A 541 -39.34 -19.98 0.97
C GLN A 541 -39.03 -18.48 0.81
N HIS A 542 -40.06 -17.64 0.99
CA HIS A 542 -39.90 -16.17 0.89
C HIS A 542 -39.33 -15.50 2.16
N HIS A 543 -39.30 -16.20 3.29
CA HIS A 543 -38.73 -15.67 4.53
C HIS A 543 -37.20 -15.87 4.50
N HIS A 544 -36.44 -14.77 4.62
CA HIS A 544 -34.96 -14.72 4.57
C HIS A 544 -34.29 -14.91 3.20
N LEU A 545 -34.98 -14.55 2.10
CA LEU A 545 -34.42 -14.63 0.75
C LEU A 545 -33.12 -13.81 0.61
N ASN A 546 -33.05 -12.59 1.16
CA ASN A 546 -31.85 -11.75 1.06
C ASN A 546 -30.62 -12.37 1.75
N ASP A 547 -30.80 -12.93 2.96
CA ASP A 547 -29.70 -13.57 3.69
C ASP A 547 -29.23 -14.83 2.94
N THR A 548 -30.17 -15.61 2.41
CA THR A 548 -29.87 -16.81 1.60
C THR A 548 -29.13 -16.42 0.32
N LEU A 549 -29.55 -15.37 -0.39
CA LEU A 549 -28.86 -14.87 -1.58
C LEU A 549 -27.45 -14.35 -1.26
N GLN A 550 -27.24 -13.70 -0.11
CA GLN A 550 -25.90 -13.30 0.32
C GLN A 550 -25.01 -14.52 0.55
N ARG A 551 -25.51 -15.56 1.23
CA ARG A 551 -24.75 -16.81 1.42
C ARG A 551 -24.37 -17.44 0.09
N VAL A 552 -25.32 -17.48 -0.86
CA VAL A 552 -25.05 -17.99 -2.21
C VAL A 552 -23.98 -17.14 -2.90
N TYR A 553 -24.07 -15.81 -2.83
CA TYR A 553 -23.08 -14.90 -3.40
C TYR A 553 -21.66 -15.18 -2.84
N GLU A 554 -21.50 -15.20 -1.52
CA GLU A 554 -20.18 -15.45 -0.90
C GLU A 554 -19.64 -16.85 -1.24
N GLY A 555 -20.50 -17.86 -1.27
CA GLY A 555 -20.09 -19.22 -1.68
C GLY A 555 -19.76 -19.32 -3.17
N THR A 556 -20.36 -18.48 -4.03
CA THR A 556 -19.96 -18.40 -5.44
C THR A 556 -18.65 -17.65 -5.64
N GLU A 557 -18.34 -16.63 -4.83
CA GLU A 557 -17.05 -15.93 -4.89
C GLU A 557 -15.88 -16.89 -4.63
N LEU A 558 -16.06 -17.86 -3.73
CA LEU A 558 -15.11 -18.95 -3.53
C LEU A 558 -14.81 -19.72 -4.83
N LEU A 559 -15.84 -20.02 -5.64
CA LEU A 559 -15.69 -20.73 -6.91
C LEU A 559 -15.01 -19.90 -8.01
N THR A 560 -14.87 -18.59 -7.84
CA THR A 560 -14.14 -17.74 -8.79
C THR A 560 -12.63 -17.89 -8.67
N GLY A 561 -12.13 -18.35 -7.52
CA GLY A 561 -10.77 -18.87 -7.39
C GLY A 561 -10.60 -20.13 -8.23
N ASN A 562 -9.37 -20.46 -8.63
CA ASN A 562 -9.09 -21.66 -9.45
C ASN A 562 -9.22 -22.96 -8.62
N ILE A 563 -10.40 -23.20 -8.01
CA ILE A 563 -10.76 -24.35 -7.16
C ILE A 563 -10.98 -25.60 -7.98
#